data_AF-A0A836T5I1-F1
#
_entry.id   AF-A0A836T5I1-F1
#
_cell.length_a   1.000
_cell.length_b   1.000
_cell.length_c   1.000
_cell.angle_alpha   90.00
_cell.angle_beta   90.00
_cell.angle_gamma   90.00
#
_symmetry.space_group_name_H-M   'P 1'
#
loop_
_entity.id
_entity.type
_entity.pdbx_description
1 polymer ?
#
loop_
_entity_poly.entity_id
_entity_poly.type
_entity_poly.pdbx_seq_one_letter_code
_entity_poly.pdbx_strand_id
1 'polypeptide(L)'
;VGVNTAAIKNPPLITELMTLFGRQCVVVAIDAKRNYELKENVNIFLEDDKKFWFEVFIFGGKQGTGIDVITWAKEAEKLGAGEILL
;
A
#
# COMPACT_ATOMS: atom_id res chain seq x y z
N VAL A 1 -1.86 14.47 -7.68
CA VAL A 1 -0.52 14.12 -7.16
C VAL A 1 -0.49 12.62 -6.94
N GLY A 2 0.48 11.93 -7.52
CA GLY A 2 0.71 10.50 -7.29
C GLY A 2 1.85 10.29 -6.30
N VAL A 3 1.66 9.45 -5.29
CA VAL A 3 2.70 9.10 -4.30
C VAL A 3 2.77 7.58 -4.10
N ASN A 4 3.98 7.06 -3.93
CA ASN A 4 4.23 5.63 -3.63
C ASN A 4 5.16 5.55 -2.41
N THR A 5 6.48 5.48 -2.62
CA THR A 5 7.46 5.24 -1.54
C THR A 5 7.42 6.29 -0.44
N ALA A 6 7.13 7.56 -0.78
CA ALA A 6 6.98 8.63 0.19
C ALA A 6 5.78 8.42 1.13
N ALA A 7 4.68 7.87 0.61
CA ALA A 7 3.48 7.59 1.39
C ALA A 7 3.72 6.47 2.41
N ILE A 8 4.51 5.44 2.05
CA ILE A 8 4.90 4.38 2.99
C ILE A 8 5.83 4.91 4.08
N LYS A 9 6.81 5.74 3.73
CA LYS A 9 7.81 6.24 4.68
C LYS A 9 7.28 7.33 5.61
N ASN A 10 6.31 8.11 5.15
CA ASN A 10 5.67 9.17 5.92
C ASN A 10 4.15 9.17 5.64
N PRO A 11 3.36 8.25 6.23
CA PRO A 11 1.91 8.16 5.97
C PRO A 11 1.13 9.48 6.18
N PRO A 12 1.43 10.32 7.19
CA PRO A 12 0.78 11.64 7.34
C PRO A 12 0.88 12.55 6.11
N LEU A 13 1.85 12.33 5.21
CA LEU A 13 1.95 13.05 3.94
C LEU A 13 0.67 12.96 3.10
N ILE A 14 -0.05 11.82 3.15
CA ILE A 14 -1.32 11.66 2.43
C ILE A 14 -2.35 12.69 2.93
N THR A 15 -2.45 12.84 4.26
CA THR A 15 -3.35 13.81 4.90
C THR A 15 -2.96 15.25 4.57
N GLU A 16 -1.66 15.55 4.55
CA GLU A 16 -1.15 16.87 4.16
C GLU A 16 -1.52 17.21 2.71
N LEU A 17 -1.32 16.27 1.79
CA LEU A 17 -1.67 16.44 0.38
C LEU A 17 -3.19 16.57 0.19
N MET A 18 -3.98 15.77 0.90
CA MET A 18 -5.44 15.87 0.89
C MET A 18 -5.89 17.25 1.38
N THR A 19 -5.29 17.76 2.45
CA THR A 19 -5.65 19.07 3.03
C THR A 19 -5.31 20.21 2.08
N LEU A 20 -4.20 20.11 1.34
CA LEU A 20 -3.75 21.14 0.40
C LEU A 20 -4.49 21.14 -0.94
N PHE A 21 -4.76 19.95 -1.49
CA PHE A 21 -5.25 19.81 -2.88
C PHE A 21 -6.64 19.20 -3.00
N GLY A 22 -7.22 18.69 -1.91
CA GLY A 22 -8.45 17.92 -1.89
C GLY A 22 -8.24 16.43 -2.16
N ARG A 23 -9.11 15.59 -1.61
CA ARG A 23 -9.03 14.11 -1.65
C ARG A 23 -8.95 13.58 -3.09
N GLN A 24 -9.76 14.10 -4.00
CA GLN A 24 -9.83 13.69 -5.41
C GLN A 24 -8.52 13.87 -6.17
N CYS A 25 -7.60 14.70 -5.65
CA CYS A 25 -6.31 14.96 -6.27
C CYS A 25 -5.22 14.01 -5.77
N VAL A 26 -5.49 13.13 -4.78
CA VAL A 26 -4.47 12.28 -4.14
C VAL A 26 -4.59 10.84 -4.64
N VAL A 27 -3.61 10.39 -5.40
CA VAL A 27 -3.48 9.00 -5.85
C VAL A 27 -2.34 8.33 -5.10
N VAL A 28 -2.61 7.22 -4.41
CA VAL A 28 -1.57 6.40 -3.77
C VAL A 28 -1.32 5.18 -4.63
N ALA A 29 -0.10 5.08 -5.16
CA ALA A 29 0.34 3.91 -5.93
C ALA A 29 1.01 2.89 -5.01
N ILE A 30 0.61 1.62 -5.13
CA ILE A 30 1.05 0.52 -4.29
C ILE A 30 1.62 -0.57 -5.21
N ASP A 31 2.95 -0.78 -5.15
CA ASP A 31 3.56 -1.91 -5.83
C ASP A 31 3.32 -3.18 -5.00
N ALA A 32 2.48 -4.10 -5.48
CA ALA A 32 2.15 -5.35 -4.78
C ALA A 32 2.93 -6.53 -5.34
N LYS A 33 3.53 -7.36 -4.47
CA LYS A 33 4.17 -8.62 -4.88
C LYS A 33 3.72 -9.78 -4.00
N ARG A 34 3.48 -10.94 -4.63
CA ARG A 34 3.17 -12.18 -3.91
C ARG A 34 4.37 -12.59 -3.03
N ASN A 35 4.11 -12.85 -1.77
CA ASN A 35 5.06 -13.37 -0.79
C ASN A 35 4.53 -14.69 -0.19
N TYR A 36 5.37 -15.72 -0.22
CA TYR A 36 5.05 -17.07 0.29
C TYR A 36 5.58 -17.30 1.71
N GLU A 37 6.42 -16.40 2.24
CA GLU A 37 6.85 -16.41 3.63
C GLU A 37 5.70 -15.91 4.50
N LEU A 38 4.98 -16.83 5.12
CA LEU A 38 3.78 -16.52 5.90
C LEU A 38 4.13 -15.68 7.12
N LYS A 39 3.32 -14.64 7.34
CA LYS A 39 3.43 -13.71 8.45
C LYS A 39 2.12 -13.67 9.23
N GLU A 40 2.20 -13.40 10.51
CA GLU A 40 1.01 -13.11 11.31
C GLU A 40 0.43 -11.73 10.93
N ASN A 41 -0.88 -11.56 11.08
CA ASN A 41 -1.59 -10.29 10.83
C ASN A 41 -1.54 -9.77 9.38
N VAL A 42 -1.49 -10.68 8.39
CA VAL A 42 -1.62 -10.34 6.96
C VAL A 42 -2.77 -11.11 6.32
N ASN A 43 -3.28 -10.63 5.20
CA ASN A 43 -4.38 -11.29 4.49
C ASN A 43 -3.81 -12.46 3.66
N ILE A 44 -4.10 -13.69 4.08
CA ILE A 44 -3.63 -14.91 3.42
C ILE A 44 -4.60 -15.35 2.33
N PHE A 45 -4.06 -15.65 1.16
CA PHE A 45 -4.73 -16.27 0.03
C PHE A 45 -4.23 -17.70 -0.15
N LEU A 46 -5.07 -18.54 -0.75
CA LEU A 46 -4.76 -19.93 -1.09
C LEU A 46 -5.08 -20.16 -2.57
N GLU A 47 -4.07 -20.57 -3.35
CA GLU A 47 -4.19 -20.94 -4.77
C GLU A 47 -3.28 -22.16 -5.00
N ASP A 48 -3.80 -23.22 -5.63
CA ASP A 48 -3.05 -24.46 -5.91
C ASP A 48 -2.27 -25.02 -4.70
N ASP A 49 -2.95 -25.16 -3.55
CA ASP A 49 -2.38 -25.60 -2.26
C ASP A 49 -1.23 -24.73 -1.70
N LYS A 50 -0.96 -23.57 -2.31
CA LYS A 50 0.05 -22.62 -1.83
C LYS A 50 -0.60 -21.45 -1.13
N LYS A 51 -0.15 -21.20 0.10
CA LYS A 51 -0.53 -20.00 0.86
C LYS A 51 0.42 -18.86 0.54
N PHE A 52 -0.11 -17.67 0.31
CA PHE A 52 0.66 -16.46 0.07
C PHE A 52 -0.12 -15.24 0.53
N TRP A 53 0.55 -14.10 0.58
CA TRP A 53 -0.03 -12.80 0.81
C TRP A 53 0.58 -11.79 -0.16
N PHE A 54 0.02 -10.59 -0.25
CA PHE A 54 0.57 -9.52 -1.07
C PHE A 54 1.28 -8.52 -0.17
N GLU A 55 2.58 -8.39 -0.38
CA GLU A 55 3.43 -7.44 0.32
C GLU A 55 3.59 -6.17 -0.52
N VAL A 56 3.60 -5.01 0.15
CA VAL A 56 3.90 -3.72 -0.46
C VAL A 56 5.41 -3.59 -0.68
N PHE A 57 5.80 -3.17 -1.88
CA PHE A 57 7.17 -2.86 -2.23
C PHE A 57 7.36 -1.36 -2.46
N ILE A 58 8.59 -0.89 -2.24
CA ILE A 58 9.02 0.49 -2.48
C ILE A 58 10.26 0.52 -3.37
N PHE A 59 10.67 1.73 -3.77
CA PHE A 59 11.80 1.96 -4.69
C PHE A 59 11.64 1.24 -6.03
N GLY A 60 10.43 1.27 -6.58
CA GLY A 60 10.08 0.64 -7.86
C GLY A 60 10.16 -0.89 -7.77
N GLY A 61 9.54 -1.48 -6.75
CA GLY A 61 9.49 -2.94 -6.59
C GLY A 61 10.77 -3.61 -6.07
N LYS A 62 11.79 -2.84 -5.65
CA LYS A 62 13.11 -3.39 -5.29
C LYS A 62 13.26 -3.78 -3.81
N GLN A 63 12.49 -3.16 -2.93
CA GLN A 63 12.59 -3.37 -1.50
C GLN A 63 11.22 -3.70 -0.91
N GLY A 64 11.13 -4.87 -0.26
CA GLY A 64 9.96 -5.29 0.51
C GLY A 64 9.84 -4.48 1.80
N THR A 65 8.61 -4.21 2.22
CA THR A 65 8.29 -3.41 3.42
C THR A 65 7.79 -4.27 4.59
N GLY A 66 7.43 -5.52 4.33
CA GLY A 66 6.75 -6.39 5.28
C GLY A 66 5.31 -5.98 5.58
N ILE A 67 4.74 -5.04 4.82
CA ILE A 67 3.38 -4.49 5.02
C ILE A 67 2.41 -5.18 4.05
N ASP A 68 1.26 -5.59 4.57
CA ASP A 68 0.18 -6.19 3.80
C ASP A 68 -0.52 -5.14 2.92
N VAL A 69 -0.70 -5.46 1.63
CA VAL A 69 -1.26 -4.54 0.62
C VAL A 69 -2.68 -4.09 0.97
N ILE A 70 -3.54 -4.99 1.47
CA ILE A 70 -4.93 -4.65 1.80
C ILE A 70 -4.97 -3.73 3.03
N THR A 71 -4.16 -4.04 4.04
CA THR A 71 -4.04 -3.23 5.26
C THR A 71 -3.54 -1.83 4.92
N TRP A 72 -2.52 -1.74 4.07
CA TRP A 72 -2.00 -0.46 3.62
C TRP A 72 -3.01 0.34 2.78
N ALA A 73 -3.72 -0.30 1.85
CA ALA A 73 -4.73 0.38 1.03
C ALA A 73 -5.84 1.01 1.88
N LYS A 74 -6.31 0.29 2.91
CA LYS A 74 -7.30 0.81 3.88
C LYS A 74 -6.77 1.99 4.68
N GLU A 75 -5.53 1.91 5.14
CA GLU A 75 -4.92 3.03 5.88
C GLU A 75 -4.71 4.24 4.97
N ALA A 76 -4.26 4.05 3.73
CA ALA A 76 -4.11 5.12 2.75
C ALA A 76 -5.45 5.82 2.44
N GLU A 77 -6.53 5.06 2.26
CA GLU A 77 -7.89 5.62 2.12
C GLU A 77 -8.27 6.46 3.35
N LYS A 78 -8.09 5.92 4.56
CA LYS A 78 -8.40 6.60 5.82
C LYS A 78 -7.59 7.89 6.00
N LEU A 79 -6.35 7.91 5.52
CA LEU A 79 -5.48 9.09 5.54
C LEU A 79 -5.84 10.13 4.46
N GLY A 80 -6.77 9.83 3.56
CA GLY A 80 -7.26 10.79 2.58
C GLY A 80 -6.83 10.54 1.15
N ALA A 81 -6.43 9.33 0.79
CA ALA A 81 -6.28 8.97 -0.62
C ALA A 81 -7.65 9.05 -1.32
N GLY A 82 -7.69 9.67 -2.50
CA GLY A 82 -8.86 9.70 -3.39
C GLY A 82 -8.96 8.45 -4.25
N GLU A 83 -7.81 8.00 -4.74
CA GLU A 83 -7.67 6.84 -5.60
C GLU A 83 -6.48 5.98 -5.14
N ILE A 84 -6.61 4.67 -5.33
CA ILE A 84 -5.54 3.70 -5.14
C ILE A 84 -5.18 3.12 -6.51
N LEU A 85 -3.90 3.18 -6.87
CA LEU A 85 -3.36 2.56 -8.08
C LEU A 85 -2.59 1.29 -7.67
N LEU A 86 -3.06 0.13 -8.12
CA LEU A 86 -2.49 -1.20 -7.83
C LEU A 86 -1.77 -1.78 -9.05
#